data_AF-A0A431LP05-F1
#
_entry.id   AF-A0A431LP05-F1
#
_cell.length_a   1.000
_cell.length_b   1.000
_cell.length_c   1.000
_cell.angle_alpha   90.00
_cell.angle_beta   90.00
_cell.angle_gamma   90.00
#
_symmetry.space_group_name_H-M   'P 1'
#
loop_
_entity.id
_entity.type
_entity.pdbx_description
1 polymer ?
#
loop_
_entity_poly.entity_id
_entity_poly.type
_entity_poly.pdbx_seq_one_letter_code
_entity_poly.pdbx_strand_id
1 'polypeptide(L)'
;MDDQEKHHTPISDEDKWELLTRPEKLGELLLKHGMITLAQLEELIKEQESSGMPFGELVLSKGIMSRQDLLTALDWQHKSDQVIIDSLTELINKHKRD
;
A
#
# COMPACT_ATOMS: atom_id res chain seq x y z
N MET A 1 -24.02 27.53 10.89
CA MET A 1 -23.25 26.42 11.47
C MET A 1 -23.21 25.37 10.38
N ASP A 2 -22.16 25.43 9.55
CA ASP A 2 -21.99 24.53 8.41
C ASP A 2 -21.57 23.15 8.92
N ASP A 3 -22.54 22.24 8.96
CA ASP A 3 -22.28 20.81 8.95
C ASP A 3 -21.80 20.44 7.54
N GLN A 4 -20.49 20.47 7.32
CA GLN A 4 -19.90 19.89 6.12
C GLN A 4 -20.02 18.37 6.20
N GLU A 5 -21.13 17.90 5.67
CA GLU A 5 -21.40 16.52 5.26
C GLU A 5 -20.21 16.02 4.43
N LYS A 6 -19.41 15.14 5.02
CA LYS A 6 -18.28 14.49 4.36
C LYS A 6 -18.85 13.68 3.20
N HIS A 7 -18.74 14.18 1.98
CA HIS A 7 -19.06 13.44 0.77
C HIS A 7 -18.19 12.18 0.69
N HIS A 8 -18.72 11.05 1.17
CA HIS A 8 -18.24 9.74 0.78
C HIS A 8 -18.82 9.47 -0.61
N THR A 9 -18.11 9.89 -1.67
CA THR A 9 -18.42 9.44 -3.02
C THR A 9 -18.34 7.92 -3.05
N PRO A 10 -19.42 7.20 -3.43
CA PRO A 10 -19.36 5.76 -3.60
C PRO A 10 -18.30 5.44 -4.66
N ILE A 11 -17.26 4.71 -4.25
CA ILE A 11 -16.25 4.18 -5.16
C ILE A 11 -16.97 3.30 -6.20
N SER A 12 -16.67 3.48 -7.49
CA SER A 12 -17.25 2.65 -8.57
C SER A 12 -16.88 1.17 -8.35
N ASP A 13 -17.68 0.24 -8.83
CA ASP A 13 -17.34 -1.19 -8.71
C ASP A 13 -15.99 -1.48 -9.38
N GLU A 14 -15.69 -0.85 -10.51
CA GLU A 14 -14.42 -0.98 -11.22
C GLU A 14 -13.23 -0.46 -10.38
N ASP A 15 -13.38 0.67 -9.71
CA ASP A 15 -12.38 1.23 -8.79
C ASP A 15 -12.20 0.35 -7.54
N LYS A 16 -13.28 -0.31 -7.07
CA LYS A 16 -13.19 -1.29 -5.96
C LYS A 16 -12.36 -2.51 -6.39
N TRP A 17 -12.58 -3.00 -7.61
CA TRP A 17 -11.79 -4.11 -8.15
C TRP A 17 -10.32 -3.73 -8.29
N GLU A 18 -10.01 -2.53 -8.78
CA GLU A 18 -8.63 -2.04 -8.84
C GLU A 18 -7.98 -1.96 -7.45
N LEU A 19 -8.69 -1.42 -6.46
CA LEU A 19 -8.19 -1.30 -5.08
C LEU A 19 -7.89 -2.68 -4.44
N LEU A 20 -8.68 -3.70 -4.75
CA LEU A 20 -8.51 -5.06 -4.23
C LEU A 20 -7.42 -5.86 -4.95
N THR A 21 -7.11 -5.50 -6.20
CA THR A 21 -6.18 -6.24 -7.06
C THR A 21 -4.81 -5.58 -7.20
N ARG A 22 -4.69 -4.29 -6.84
CA ARG A 22 -3.39 -3.60 -6.90
C ARG A 22 -2.42 -4.17 -5.86
N PRO A 23 -1.13 -4.28 -6.20
CA PRO A 23 -0.11 -4.64 -5.23
C PRO A 23 -0.02 -3.60 -4.11
N GLU A 24 0.13 -4.08 -2.88
CA GLU A 24 0.26 -3.23 -1.69
C GLU A 24 1.59 -2.46 -1.77
N LYS A 25 1.56 -1.14 -1.58
CA LYS A 25 2.79 -0.34 -1.64
C LYS A 25 3.55 -0.46 -0.32
N LEU A 26 4.89 -0.42 -0.39
CA LEU A 26 5.76 -0.51 0.80
C LEU A 26 5.37 0.50 1.89
N GLY A 27 5.08 1.74 1.54
CA GLY A 27 4.65 2.77 2.51
C GLY A 27 3.33 2.41 3.22
N GLU A 28 2.36 1.82 2.52
CA GLU A 28 1.08 1.39 3.09
C GLU A 28 1.28 0.21 4.04
N LEU A 29 2.13 -0.74 3.63
CA LEU A 29 2.51 -1.88 4.45
C LEU A 29 3.20 -1.42 5.75
N LEU A 30 4.18 -0.51 5.67
CA LEU A 30 4.87 0.02 6.85
C LEU A 30 3.91 0.75 7.81
N LEU A 31 2.95 1.51 7.26
CA LEU A 31 1.90 2.17 8.05
C LEU A 31 1.01 1.14 8.77
N LYS A 32 0.54 0.11 8.04
CA LYS A 32 -0.31 -0.97 8.56
C LYS A 32 0.37 -1.77 9.66
N HIS A 33 1.68 -1.97 9.55
CA HIS A 33 2.50 -2.64 10.57
C HIS A 33 2.95 -1.70 11.70
N GLY A 34 2.55 -0.42 11.68
CA GLY A 34 2.87 0.55 12.73
C GLY A 34 4.33 0.98 12.77
N MET A 35 5.10 0.72 11.70
CA MET A 35 6.51 1.11 11.61
C MET A 35 6.68 2.60 11.30
N ILE A 36 5.71 3.19 10.62
CA ILE A 36 5.63 4.62 10.34
C ILE A 36 4.22 5.13 10.65
N THR A 37 4.12 6.42 10.96
CA THR A 37 2.83 7.12 11.09
C THR A 37 2.35 7.67 9.76
N LEU A 38 1.06 8.04 9.67
CA LEU A 38 0.52 8.68 8.48
C LEU A 38 1.25 9.99 8.14
N ALA A 39 1.56 10.80 9.16
CA ALA A 39 2.32 12.04 8.97
C ALA A 39 3.73 11.79 8.40
N GLN A 40 4.43 10.78 8.91
CA GLN A 40 5.75 10.39 8.37
C GLN A 40 5.63 9.87 6.94
N LEU A 41 4.59 9.09 6.63
CA LEU A 41 4.36 8.62 5.27
C LEU A 41 4.13 9.80 4.30
N GLU A 42 3.33 10.79 4.68
CA GLU A 42 3.09 11.99 3.87
C GLU A 42 4.38 12.79 3.62
N GLU A 43 5.22 12.96 4.63
CA GLU A 43 6.53 13.63 4.49
C GLU A 43 7.46 12.86 3.56
N LEU A 44 7.53 11.53 3.72
CA LEU A 44 8.35 10.66 2.89
C LEU A 44 7.91 10.70 1.42
N ILE A 45 6.61 10.72 1.14
CA ILE A 45 6.10 10.82 -0.25
C ILE A 45 6.53 12.14 -0.89
N LYS A 46 6.34 13.28 -0.20
CA LYS A 46 6.76 14.60 -0.71
C LYS A 46 8.26 14.67 -0.98
N GLU A 47 9.05 14.05 -0.10
CA GLU A 47 10.49 14.01 -0.28
C GLU A 47 10.92 13.04 -1.39
N GLN A 48 10.19 11.94 -1.57
CA GLN A 48 10.39 11.02 -2.68
C GLN A 48 10.16 11.72 -4.03
N GLU A 49 9.09 12.51 -4.14
CA GLU A 49 8.76 13.27 -5.34
C GLU A 49 9.81 14.34 -5.68
N SER A 50 10.35 15.02 -4.67
CA SER A 50 11.37 16.06 -4.88
C SER A 50 12.78 15.50 -5.11
N SER A 51 13.13 14.38 -4.50
CA SER A 51 14.46 13.76 -4.61
C SER A 51 14.58 12.76 -5.77
N GLY A 52 13.47 12.17 -6.21
CA GLY A 52 13.46 11.04 -7.15
C GLY A 52 14.02 9.73 -6.57
N MET A 53 14.32 9.70 -5.27
CA MET A 53 14.91 8.53 -4.61
C MET A 53 13.86 7.41 -4.47
N PRO A 54 14.23 6.12 -4.58
CA PRO A 54 13.34 5.03 -4.22
C PRO A 54 12.90 5.13 -2.75
N PHE A 55 11.62 4.90 -2.47
CA PHE A 55 11.07 5.00 -1.11
C PHE A 55 11.89 4.20 -0.09
N GLY A 56 12.29 2.97 -0.43
CA GLY A 56 13.11 2.11 0.44
C GLY A 56 14.49 2.69 0.77
N GLU A 57 15.13 3.42 -0.15
CA GLU A 57 16.39 4.12 0.14
C GLU A 57 16.15 5.36 0.99
N LEU A 58 15.03 6.05 0.75
CA LEU A 58 14.65 7.23 1.51
C LEU A 58 14.42 6.88 3.00
N VAL A 59 13.64 5.85 3.33
CA VAL A 59 13.46 5.43 4.74
C VAL A 59 14.76 5.00 5.42
N LEU A 60 15.70 4.38 4.69
CA LEU A 60 17.03 4.07 5.23
C LEU A 60 17.86 5.33 5.50
N SER A 61 17.89 6.27 4.55
CA SER A 61 18.65 7.53 4.67
C SER A 61 18.16 8.39 5.84
N LYS A 62 16.86 8.31 6.15
CA LYS A 62 16.23 9.00 7.28
C LYS A 62 16.44 8.30 8.62
N GLY A 63 17.02 7.10 8.63
CA GLY A 63 17.20 6.30 9.84
C GLY A 63 15.89 5.81 10.45
N ILE A 64 14.80 5.83 9.68
CA ILE A 64 13.46 5.38 10.13
C ILE A 64 13.46 3.87 10.33
N MET A 65 14.24 3.15 9.52
CA MET A 65 14.36 1.71 9.62
C MET A 65 15.79 1.25 9.31
N SER A 66 16.16 0.07 9.81
CA SER A 66 17.42 -0.56 9.44
C SER A 66 17.29 -1.27 8.08
N ARG A 67 18.44 -1.62 7.48
CA ARG A 67 18.47 -2.47 6.28
C ARG A 67 17.81 -3.83 6.51
N GLN A 68 17.93 -4.36 7.73
CA GLN A 68 17.32 -5.65 8.09
C GLN A 68 15.79 -5.54 8.12
N ASP A 69 15.27 -4.46 8.72
CA ASP A 69 13.82 -4.20 8.77
C ASP A 69 13.25 -3.98 7.38
N LEU A 70 13.99 -3.29 6.50
CA LEU A 70 13.58 -3.08 5.12
C LEU A 70 13.47 -4.40 4.36
N LEU A 71 14.44 -5.31 4.53
CA LEU A 71 14.38 -6.63 3.92
C LEU A 71 13.17 -7.44 4.41
N THR A 72 12.86 -7.37 5.70
CA THR A 72 11.67 -8.01 6.26
C THR A 72 10.37 -7.42 5.69
N ALA A 73 10.29 -6.10 5.56
CA ALA A 73 9.13 -5.43 4.97
C ALA A 73 8.95 -5.79 3.47
N LEU A 74 10.04 -5.89 2.72
CA LEU A 74 10.00 -6.31 1.31
C LEU A 74 9.56 -7.78 1.15
N ASP A 75 9.97 -8.67 2.06
CA ASP A 75 9.50 -10.06 2.08
C ASP A 75 7.99 -10.16 2.36
N TRP A 76 7.48 -9.34 3.28
CA TRP A 76 6.03 -9.22 3.50
C TRP A 76 5.30 -8.71 2.26
N GLN A 77 5.82 -7.68 1.60
CA GLN A 77 5.23 -7.13 0.37
C GLN A 77 5.12 -8.20 -0.71
N HIS A 78 6.20 -8.95 -0.95
CA HIS A 78 6.22 -10.04 -1.93
C HIS A 78 5.23 -11.15 -1.60
N LYS A 79 5.07 -11.51 -0.33
CA LYS A 79 4.11 -12.55 0.10
C LYS A 79 2.67 -12.09 -0.05
N SER A 80 2.36 -10.84 0.31
CA SER A 80 1.03 -10.26 0.12
C SER A 80 0.61 -10.26 -1.35
N ASP A 81 1.52 -9.88 -2.25
CA ASP A 81 1.25 -9.85 -3.70
C ASP A 81 0.92 -11.25 -4.25
N GLN A 82 1.61 -12.31 -3.79
CA GLN A 82 1.35 -13.68 -4.24
C GLN A 82 -0.03 -14.20 -3.80
N VAL A 83 -0.41 -13.97 -2.55
CA VAL A 83 -1.68 -14.50 -1.98
C VAL A 83 -2.91 -13.85 -2.61
N ILE A 84 -2.83 -12.56 -2.95
CA ILE A 84 -3.94 -11.83 -3.59
C ILE A 84 -4.17 -12.35 -5.01
N ILE A 85 -3.11 -12.55 -5.78
CA ILE A 85 -3.20 -13.06 -7.16
C ILE A 85 -3.81 -14.46 -7.19
N ASP A 86 -3.37 -15.35 -6.29
CA ASP A 86 -3.89 -16.71 -6.21
C ASP A 86 -5.38 -16.73 -5.83
N SER A 87 -5.77 -15.97 -4.81
CA SER A 87 -7.17 -15.90 -4.34
C SER A 87 -8.11 -15.33 -5.41
N LEU A 88 -7.68 -14.31 -6.15
CA LEU A 88 -8.45 -13.71 -7.25
C LEU A 88 -8.55 -14.64 -8.46
N THR A 89 -7.46 -15.35 -8.78
CA THR A 89 -7.45 -16.35 -9.86
C THR A 89 -8.44 -17.48 -9.57
N GLU A 90 -8.52 -17.94 -8.32
CA GLU A 90 -9.52 -18.92 -7.90
C GLU A 90 -10.95 -18.40 -8.02
N LEU A 91 -11.22 -17.15 -7.61
CA LEU A 91 -12.56 -16.54 -7.69
C LEU A 91 -13.05 -16.37 -9.13
N ILE A 92 -12.17 -15.96 -10.05
CA ILE A 92 -12.49 -15.83 -11.49
C ILE A 92 -12.79 -17.21 -12.10
N ASN A 93 -12.00 -18.22 -11.75
CA ASN A 93 -12.19 -19.58 -12.27
C ASN A 93 -13.45 -20.26 -11.72
N LYS A 94 -13.88 -19.89 -10.51
CA LYS A 94 -15.12 -20.41 -9.91
C LYS A 94 -16.37 -19.85 -10.59
N HIS A 95 -16.38 -18.56 -10.94
CA HIS A 95 -17.49 -17.92 -11.66
C HIS A 95 -17.61 -18.31 -13.15
N LYS A 96 -16.59 -18.96 -13.74
CA LYS A 96 -16.66 -19.51 -15.11
C LYS A 96 -17.18 -20.95 -15.18
N ARG A 97 -17.38 -21.61 -14.03
CA ARG A 97 -17.83 -23.01 -13.94
C ARG A 97 -19.32 -23.16 -13.58
N ASP A 98 -19.98 -22.05 -13.23
CA ASP A 98 -21.44 -21.92 -13.12
C ASP A 98 -21.99 -21.25 -14.38
#